data_AF-A0A1E9HPX3-F1
#
_entry.id   AF-A0A1E9HPX3-F1
#
_cell.length_a   1.000
_cell.length_b   1.000
_cell.length_c   1.000
_cell.angle_alpha   90.00
_cell.angle_beta   90.00
_cell.angle_gamma   90.00
#
_symmetry.space_group_name_H-M   'P 1'
#
loop_
_entity.id
_entity.type
_entity.pdbx_description
1 polymer ?
#
loop_
_entity_poly.entity_id
_entity_poly.type
_entity_poly.pdbx_seq_one_letter_code
_entity_poly.pdbx_strand_id
1 'polypeptide(L)'
;MDIIRAWVVGAAVFIAIDFVLGLILPFGSLMFLNLLSPLLAGVAAAAVHLWSGEGGWIRHAVAVLGVSALLSVYYALFTPWNLSTGVLMDIATGAVFVLAAALGALFVHLVQRFVLRPA
;
A
#
# COMPACT_ATOMS: atom_id res chain seq x y z
N MET A 1 -9.88 -16.12 -4.24
CA MET A 1 -9.07 -16.52 -3.05
C MET A 1 -7.72 -15.81 -3.03
N ASP A 2 -7.11 -15.61 -4.19
CA ASP A 2 -5.94 -14.75 -4.45
C ASP A 2 -6.09 -13.31 -3.95
N ILE A 3 -7.22 -12.62 -4.18
CA ILE A 3 -7.43 -11.24 -3.71
C ILE A 3 -7.34 -11.16 -2.18
N ILE A 4 -8.06 -12.03 -1.48
CA ILE A 4 -8.05 -12.08 -0.02
C ILE A 4 -6.64 -12.38 0.49
N ARG A 5 -5.91 -13.29 -0.16
CA ARG A 5 -4.52 -13.58 0.20
C ARG A 5 -3.62 -12.35 0.01
N ALA A 6 -3.76 -11.63 -1.11
CA ALA A 6 -3.03 -10.40 -1.36
C ALA A 6 -3.36 -9.35 -0.30
N TRP A 7 -4.62 -9.27 0.13
CA TRP A 7 -5.03 -8.35 1.18
C TRP A 7 -4.45 -8.71 2.54
N VAL A 8 -4.50 -9.98 2.93
CA VAL A 8 -3.91 -10.45 4.19
C VAL A 8 -2.41 -10.19 4.23
N VAL A 9 -1.70 -10.52 3.15
CA VAL A 9 -0.26 -10.29 3.07
C VAL A 9 0.08 -8.80 3.05
N GLY A 10 -0.63 -8.00 2.25
CA GLY A 10 -0.45 -6.55 2.20
C GLY A 10 -0.70 -5.90 3.56
N ALA A 11 -1.75 -6.29 4.27
CA ALA A 11 -2.07 -5.78 5.60
C ALA A 11 -1.02 -6.18 6.63
N ALA A 12 -0.56 -7.44 6.61
CA ALA A 12 0.48 -7.91 7.51
C ALA A 12 1.80 -7.14 7.31
N VAL A 13 2.20 -6.92 6.05
CA VAL A 13 3.40 -6.12 5.72
C VAL A 13 3.23 -4.68 6.15
N PHE A 14 2.07 -4.06 5.86
CA PHE A 14 1.78 -2.70 6.29
C PHE A 14 1.97 -2.56 7.80
N ILE A 15 1.26 -3.40 8.58
CA ILE A 15 1.26 -3.33 10.06
C ILE A 15 2.66 -3.59 10.61
N ALA A 16 3.39 -4.57 10.07
CA ALA A 16 4.73 -4.88 10.53
C ALA A 16 5.70 -3.70 10.33
N ILE A 17 5.65 -3.07 9.14
CA ILE A 17 6.51 -1.91 8.83
C ILE A 17 6.08 -0.70 9.65
N ASP A 18 4.79 -0.42 9.76
CA ASP A 18 4.25 0.68 10.55
C ASP A 18 4.65 0.55 12.03
N PHE A 19 4.54 -0.65 12.59
CA PHE A 19 4.99 -0.95 13.95
C PHE A 19 6.49 -0.71 14.13
N VAL A 20 7.33 -1.23 13.23
CA VAL A 20 8.80 -1.04 13.29
C VAL A 20 9.16 0.44 13.19
N LEU A 21 8.54 1.18 12.27
CA LEU A 21 8.75 2.61 12.13
C LEU A 21 8.33 3.36 13.41
N GLY A 22 7.20 2.99 14.02
CA GLY A 22 6.74 3.56 15.28
C GLY A 22 7.66 3.31 16.47
N LEU A 23 8.47 2.25 16.45
CA LEU A 23 9.49 2.00 17.50
C LEU A 23 10.75 2.85 17.33
N ILE A 24 11.10 3.21 16.09
CA ILE A 24 12.39 3.81 15.74
C ILE A 24 12.26 5.32 15.54
N LEU A 25 11.14 5.78 14.99
CA LEU A 25 10.95 7.17 14.61
C LEU A 25 10.22 7.96 15.71
N PRO A 26 10.75 9.13 16.12
CA PRO A 26 10.00 10.07 16.93
C PRO A 26 8.69 10.46 16.24
N PHE A 27 7.58 10.45 16.99
CA PHE A 27 6.28 10.92 16.50
C PHE A 27 6.38 12.29 15.84
N GLY A 28 5.89 12.41 14.60
CA GLY A 28 5.88 13.66 13.84
C GLY A 28 7.18 13.99 13.08
N SER A 29 8.23 13.16 13.19
CA SER A 29 9.45 13.32 12.38
C SER A 29 9.37 12.47 11.10
N LEU A 30 9.89 13.01 9.99
CA LEU A 30 10.11 12.31 8.71
C LEU A 30 8.83 11.66 8.11
N MET A 31 7.77 12.45 7.91
CA MET A 31 6.48 12.00 7.36
C MET A 31 6.56 11.14 6.09
N PHE A 32 7.58 11.34 5.25
CA PHE A 32 7.77 10.54 4.04
C PHE A 32 8.12 9.07 4.33
N LEU A 33 8.71 8.74 5.49
CA LEU A 33 9.01 7.36 5.87
C LEU A 33 7.74 6.56 6.18
N ASN A 34 6.67 7.23 6.60
CA ASN A 34 5.37 6.57 6.80
C ASN A 34 4.75 6.08 5.48
N LEU A 35 5.25 6.55 4.32
CA LEU A 35 4.87 6.03 3.00
C LEU A 35 5.56 4.70 2.66
N LEU A 36 6.54 4.28 3.46
CA LEU A 36 7.21 2.99 3.27
C LEU A 36 6.24 1.83 3.54
N SER A 37 5.37 1.96 4.54
CA SER A 37 4.33 0.97 4.88
C SER A 37 3.38 0.68 3.71
N PRO A 38 2.68 1.68 3.11
CA PRO A 38 1.81 1.43 1.96
C PRO A 38 2.60 1.01 0.72
N LEU A 39 3.83 1.49 0.52
CA LEU A 39 4.67 1.08 -0.60
C LEU A 39 5.03 -0.41 -0.55
N LEU A 40 5.56 -0.88 0.59
CA LEU A 40 5.96 -2.29 0.76
C LEU A 40 4.75 -3.21 0.80
N ALA A 41 3.60 -2.75 1.33
CA ALA A 41 2.35 -3.46 1.24
C ALA A 41 1.92 -3.68 -0.22
N GLY A 42 2.04 -2.64 -1.06
CA GLY A 42 1.77 -2.73 -2.50
C GLY A 42 2.71 -3.70 -3.23
N VAL A 43 4.00 -3.69 -2.89
CA VAL A 43 4.98 -4.68 -3.40
C VAL A 43 4.53 -6.10 -3.04
N ALA A 44 4.25 -6.35 -1.76
CA ALA A 44 3.91 -7.68 -1.28
C ALA A 44 2.59 -8.19 -1.88
N ALA A 45 1.56 -7.34 -1.93
CA ALA A 45 0.28 -7.66 -2.54
C ALA A 45 0.42 -7.96 -4.04
N ALA A 46 1.21 -7.16 -4.78
CA ALA A 46 1.45 -7.39 -6.20
C ALA A 46 2.27 -8.66 -6.48
N ALA A 47 3.25 -8.97 -5.62
CA ALA A 47 4.03 -10.20 -5.73
C ALA A 47 3.17 -11.45 -5.49
N VAL A 48 2.21 -11.38 -4.56
CA VAL A 48 1.26 -12.47 -4.28
C VAL A 48 0.18 -12.59 -5.35
N HIS A 49 -0.24 -11.47 -5.95
CA HIS A 49 -1.27 -11.43 -6.98
C HIS A 49 -0.70 -10.91 -8.30
N LEU A 50 0.15 -11.72 -8.94
CA LEU A 50 0.74 -11.38 -10.24
C LEU A 50 -0.35 -11.09 -11.29
N TRP A 51 -0.06 -10.15 -12.20
CA TRP A 51 -1.01 -9.72 -13.24
C TRP A 51 -1.37 -10.85 -14.21
N SER A 52 -0.53 -11.87 -14.36
CA SER A 52 -0.68 -12.95 -15.35
C SER A 52 -1.88 -13.89 -15.14
N GLY A 53 -2.78 -13.61 -14.19
CA GLY A 53 -3.98 -14.39 -13.90
C GLY A 53 -5.25 -13.87 -14.61
N GLU A 54 -6.32 -14.64 -14.51
CA GLU A 54 -7.63 -14.30 -15.05
C GLU A 54 -8.28 -13.11 -14.30
N GLY A 55 -8.85 -12.15 -15.02
CA GLY A 55 -9.62 -11.02 -14.43
C GLY A 55 -9.08 -9.62 -14.70
N GLY A 56 -7.97 -9.50 -15.43
CA GLY A 56 -7.51 -8.24 -16.00
C GLY A 56 -7.05 -7.19 -14.98
N TRP A 57 -6.80 -5.97 -15.49
CA TRP A 57 -6.16 -4.90 -14.73
C TRP A 57 -6.97 -4.43 -13.53
N ILE A 58 -8.30 -4.45 -13.62
CA ILE A 58 -9.21 -4.00 -12.54
C ILE A 58 -9.10 -4.93 -11.33
N ARG A 59 -9.18 -6.24 -11.54
CA ARG A 59 -9.04 -7.23 -10.46
C ARG A 59 -7.69 -7.10 -9.78
N HIS A 60 -6.63 -6.93 -10.57
CA HIS A 60 -5.29 -6.73 -10.05
C HIS A 60 -5.18 -5.43 -9.24
N ALA A 61 -5.74 -4.32 -9.72
CA ALA A 61 -5.76 -3.06 -8.99
C ALA A 61 -6.49 -3.19 -7.64
N VAL A 62 -7.64 -3.87 -7.60
CA VAL A 62 -8.37 -4.13 -6.35
C VAL A 62 -7.56 -5.00 -5.39
N ALA A 63 -6.86 -6.02 -5.90
CA ALA A 63 -6.05 -6.91 -5.08
C ALA A 63 -4.85 -6.20 -4.44
N VAL A 64 -4.23 -5.27 -5.16
CA VAL A 64 -3.04 -4.56 -4.71
C VAL A 64 -3.38 -3.34 -3.86
N LEU A 65 -4.33 -2.52 -4.31
CA LEU A 65 -4.60 -1.21 -3.72
C LEU A 65 -5.65 -1.27 -2.60
N GLY A 66 -6.44 -2.35 -2.54
CA GLY A 66 -7.56 -2.46 -1.62
C GLY A 66 -7.17 -2.26 -0.16
N VAL A 67 -6.06 -2.85 0.28
CA VAL A 67 -5.58 -2.72 1.67
C VAL A 67 -5.22 -1.27 1.99
N SER A 68 -4.41 -0.64 1.15
CA SER A 68 -3.96 0.73 1.39
C SER A 68 -5.13 1.73 1.33
N ALA A 69 -6.14 1.48 0.49
CA ALA A 69 -7.36 2.27 0.46
C ALA A 69 -8.20 2.08 1.74
N LEU A 70 -8.40 0.84 2.20
CA LEU A 70 -9.16 0.56 3.43
C LEU A 70 -8.46 1.11 4.68
N LEU A 71 -7.14 0.94 4.77
CA LEU A 71 -6.35 1.48 5.87
C LEU A 71 -6.35 3.01 5.84
N SER A 72 -6.22 3.64 4.66
CA SER A 72 -6.38 5.09 4.53
C SER A 72 -7.72 5.57 5.06
N VAL A 73 -8.82 4.88 4.73
CA VAL A 73 -10.16 5.23 5.24
C VAL A 73 -10.21 5.04 6.75
N TYR A 74 -9.63 3.95 7.28
CA TYR A 74 -9.54 3.72 8.71
C TYR A 74 -8.79 4.85 9.43
N TYR A 75 -7.63 5.26 8.90
CA TYR A 75 -6.85 6.36 9.46
C TYR A 75 -7.60 7.68 9.38
N ALA A 76 -8.28 7.99 8.27
CA ALA A 76 -9.08 9.20 8.14
C ALA A 76 -10.26 9.25 9.13
N LEU A 77 -10.90 8.11 9.43
CA LEU A 77 -12.12 8.06 10.25
C LEU A 77 -11.88 7.86 11.75
N PHE A 78 -10.87 7.08 12.13
CA PHE A 78 -10.77 6.52 13.48
C PHE A 78 -9.46 6.83 14.21
N THR A 79 -8.39 7.13 13.49
CA THR A 79 -7.09 7.45 14.09
C THR A 79 -6.75 8.87 13.69
N PRO A 80 -7.05 9.85 14.53
CA PRO A 80 -6.79 11.24 14.19
C PRO A 80 -5.27 11.40 14.08
N TRP A 81 -4.74 11.37 12.86
CA TRP A 81 -3.60 12.20 12.49
C TRP A 81 -4.08 13.65 12.52
N ASN A 82 -4.59 14.11 13.68
CA ASN A 82 -5.24 15.39 13.86
C ASN A 82 -4.20 16.51 13.92
N LEU A 83 -3.42 16.59 12.86
CA LEU A 83 -2.83 17.79 12.33
C LEU A 83 -3.89 18.60 11.54
N SER A 84 -5.18 18.23 11.60
CA SER A 84 -6.13 18.61 10.55
C SER A 84 -6.40 20.11 10.49
N THR A 85 -6.23 20.64 9.28
CA THR A 85 -6.95 21.79 8.73
C THR A 85 -8.08 21.33 7.79
N GLY A 86 -8.77 20.23 8.10
CA GLY A 86 -10.01 19.78 7.44
C GLY A 86 -9.94 18.53 6.52
N VAL A 87 -11.13 18.05 6.11
CA VAL A 87 -11.41 16.82 5.33
C VAL A 87 -10.57 16.66 4.06
N LEU A 88 -10.19 17.77 3.42
CA LEU A 88 -9.37 17.74 2.20
C LEU A 88 -7.97 17.15 2.45
N MET A 89 -7.41 17.39 3.63
CA MET A 89 -6.08 16.89 3.98
C MET A 89 -6.11 15.37 4.19
N ASP A 90 -7.16 14.84 4.81
CA ASP A 90 -7.34 13.40 5.02
C ASP A 90 -7.50 12.66 3.69
N ILE A 91 -8.26 13.23 2.75
CA ILE A 91 -8.38 12.71 1.38
C ILE A 91 -7.03 12.73 0.67
N ALA A 92 -6.27 13.82 0.78
CA ALA A 92 -4.96 13.94 0.14
C ALA A 92 -3.98 12.91 0.70
N THR A 93 -3.90 12.74 2.02
CA THR A 93 -3.06 11.72 2.66
C THR A 93 -3.46 10.31 2.22
N GLY A 94 -4.77 10.05 2.12
CA GLY A 94 -5.27 8.78 1.61
C GLY A 94 -4.90 8.49 0.16
N ALA A 95 -5.01 9.50 -0.71
CA ALA A 95 -4.57 9.39 -2.09
C ALA A 95 -3.07 9.09 -2.18
N VAL A 96 -2.24 9.72 -1.36
CA VAL A 96 -0.79 9.47 -1.30
C VAL A 96 -0.48 8.03 -0.85
N PHE A 97 -1.24 7.47 0.08
CA PHE A 97 -1.09 6.06 0.50
C PHE A 97 -1.39 5.10 -0.65
N VAL A 98 -2.48 5.34 -1.39
CA VAL A 98 -2.84 4.52 -2.55
C VAL A 98 -1.79 4.66 -3.66
N LEU A 99 -1.27 5.87 -3.89
CA LEU A 99 -0.18 6.11 -4.84
C LEU A 99 1.10 5.37 -4.46
N ALA A 100 1.49 5.40 -3.19
CA ALA A 100 2.66 4.67 -2.69
C ALA A 100 2.52 3.16 -2.93
N ALA A 101 1.34 2.58 -2.65
CA ALA A 101 1.06 1.18 -2.95
C ALA A 101 1.10 0.86 -4.45
N ALA A 102 0.57 1.76 -5.29
CA ALA A 102 0.64 1.63 -6.74
C ALA A 102 2.08 1.65 -7.26
N LEU A 103 2.96 2.49 -6.69
CA LEU A 103 4.38 2.50 -7.00
C LEU A 103 5.08 1.19 -6.61
N GLY A 104 4.74 0.63 -5.45
CA GLY A 104 5.22 -0.69 -5.04
C GLY A 104 4.83 -1.79 -6.04
N ALA A 105 3.60 -1.78 -6.51
CA ALA A 105 3.13 -2.71 -7.52
C ALA A 105 3.79 -2.51 -8.88
N LEU A 106 3.99 -1.25 -9.29
CA LEU A 106 4.71 -0.91 -10.51
C LEU A 106 6.14 -1.47 -10.47
N PHE A 107 6.82 -1.35 -9.33
CA PHE A 107 8.16 -1.93 -9.16
C PHE A 107 8.16 -3.45 -9.41
N VAL A 108 7.19 -4.17 -8.85
CA VAL A 108 7.04 -5.62 -9.09
C VAL A 108 6.82 -5.92 -10.57
N HIS A 109 5.97 -5.16 -11.26
CA HIS A 109 5.73 -5.35 -12.70
C HIS A 109 6.97 -5.07 -13.55
N LEU A 110 7.73 -4.04 -13.22
CA LEU A 110 8.99 -3.74 -13.89
C LEU A 110 9.97 -4.89 -13.70
N VAL A 111 10.16 -5.37 -12.47
CA VAL A 111 11.03 -6.53 -12.18
C VAL A 111 10.55 -7.78 -12.92
N GLN A 112 9.24 -8.06 -12.88
CA GLN A 112 8.67 -9.20 -13.60
C GLN A 112 8.95 -9.14 -15.11
N ARG A 113 8.82 -7.95 -15.72
CA ARG A 113 9.08 -7.73 -17.14
C ARG A 113 10.55 -7.95 -17.49
N PHE A 114 11.49 -7.52 -16.66
CA PHE A 114 12.92 -7.60 -16.97
C PHE A 114 13.57 -8.92 -16.56
N VAL A 115 13.09 -9.57 -15.49
CA VAL A 115 13.77 -10.74 -14.90
C VAL A 115 13.07 -12.06 -15.23
N LEU A 116 11.73 -12.09 -15.23
CA LEU A 116 10.97 -13.35 -15.32
C LEU A 116 10.42 -13.62 -16.73
N ARG A 117 10.37 -12.60 -17.59
CA ARG A 117 10.01 -12.71 -19.01
C ARG A 117 10.95 -11.86 -19.87
N PRO A 118 12.27 -12.14 -19.87
CA PRO A 118 13.14 -11.52 -20.85
C PRO A 118 12.62 -11.88 -22.24
N ALA A 119 12.49 -10.87 -23.11
CA ALA A 119 12.05 -11.03 -24.49
C ALA A 119 12.97 -11.99 -25.27
#